data_AF-B4RBG2-F1
#
_entry.id   AF-B4RBG2-F1
#
_cell.length_a   1.000
_cell.length_b   1.000
_cell.length_c   1.000
_cell.angle_alpha   90.00
_cell.angle_beta   90.00
_cell.angle_gamma   90.00
#
_symmetry.space_group_name_H-M   'P 1'
#
loop_
_entity.id
_entity.type
_entity.pdbx_description
1 polymer ?
#
loop_
_entity_poly.entity_id
_entity_poly.type
_entity_poly.pdbx_seq_one_letter_code
_entity_poly.pdbx_strand_id
1 'polypeptide(L)'
;MRPKPADLVNGAPYADRAAIEARPADDAIAWMRPEELFFLQVQGSGVLTFEDGRRMKALYAANNGQPFVGIANPMRDRGLLARDATSGEAIRLWLAANRGPAADEIMRLNPRYAFFRLAPGDGRPPAGAANVPLPAGRAIAVDPAHHAYGGFYWIDAEAPLLKGAFPTYRRLVAALDTGGAIKGPVRADLYLGEGGAAGAEAGRVRHTLRMFRLVPYR
;
A
#
# COMPACT_ATOMS: atom_id res chain seq x y z
N MET A 1 12.06 -8.03 -6.51
CA MET A 1 11.90 -7.52 -5.13
C MET A 1 13.26 -7.56 -4.44
N ARG A 2 13.67 -6.47 -3.78
CA ARG A 2 15.00 -6.36 -3.17
C ARG A 2 14.96 -6.30 -1.62
N PRO A 3 15.99 -6.84 -0.94
CA PRO A 3 16.17 -6.71 0.49
C PRO A 3 16.60 -5.30 0.87
N LYS A 4 16.56 -4.99 2.18
CA LYS A 4 17.13 -3.73 2.69
C LYS A 4 18.64 -3.71 2.40
N PRO A 5 19.19 -2.69 1.71
CA PRO A 5 20.63 -2.53 1.52
C PRO A 5 21.34 -2.34 2.87
N ALA A 6 22.56 -2.89 3.00
CA ALA A 6 23.32 -2.83 4.25
C ALA A 6 23.76 -1.40 4.63
N ASP A 7 24.00 -0.57 3.62
CA ASP A 7 24.38 0.84 3.71
C ASP A 7 23.18 1.79 3.88
N LEU A 8 21.94 1.28 3.81
CA LEU A 8 20.74 2.11 3.99
C LEU A 8 20.51 2.45 5.48
N VAL A 9 20.72 3.72 5.81
CA VAL A 9 20.34 4.31 7.10
C VAL A 9 18.86 4.68 7.09
N ASN A 10 18.09 4.18 8.07
CA ASN A 10 16.65 4.45 8.14
C ASN A 10 16.39 5.96 8.30
N GLY A 11 15.58 6.52 7.40
CA GLY A 11 15.19 7.93 7.43
C GLY A 11 16.13 8.88 6.70
N ALA A 12 17.30 8.41 6.24
CA ALA A 12 18.18 9.16 5.35
C ALA A 12 17.74 8.99 3.88
N PRO A 13 17.88 10.02 3.02
CA PRO A 13 17.73 9.87 1.59
C PRO A 13 18.73 8.85 1.03
N TYR A 14 18.25 8.00 0.13
CA TYR A 14 19.03 7.02 -0.63
C TYR A 14 18.70 7.16 -2.13
N ALA A 15 19.31 6.31 -2.97
CA ALA A 15 19.02 6.27 -4.41
C ALA A 15 17.52 6.19 -4.68
N ASP A 16 17.04 6.94 -5.68
CA ASP A 16 15.64 6.92 -6.09
C ASP A 16 15.27 5.60 -6.80
N ARG A 17 13.97 5.43 -7.09
CA ARG A 17 13.46 4.26 -7.80
C ARG A 17 14.21 4.00 -9.10
N ALA A 18 14.41 5.02 -9.93
CA ALA A 18 15.03 4.87 -11.24
C ALA A 18 16.47 4.37 -11.11
N ALA A 19 17.25 4.96 -10.21
CA ALA A 19 18.61 4.54 -9.92
C ALA A 19 18.69 3.14 -9.30
N ILE A 20 17.75 2.77 -8.42
CA ILE A 20 17.68 1.42 -7.84
C ILE A 20 17.37 0.37 -8.93
N GLU A 21 16.41 0.65 -9.80
CA GLU A 21 15.96 -0.26 -10.87
C GLU A 21 16.99 -0.40 -11.99
N ALA A 22 17.83 0.61 -12.23
CA ALA A 22 18.90 0.56 -13.22
C ALA A 22 20.09 -0.34 -12.82
N ARG A 23 20.25 -0.67 -11.54
CA ARG A 23 21.32 -1.57 -11.06
C ARG A 23 20.97 -3.03 -11.35
N PRO A 24 21.95 -3.92 -11.58
CA PRO A 24 21.73 -5.37 -11.59
C PRO A 24 20.99 -5.85 -10.33
N ALA A 25 20.15 -6.86 -10.47
CA ALA A 25 19.28 -7.38 -9.42
C ALA A 25 19.85 -8.64 -8.75
N ASP A 26 21.17 -8.69 -8.56
CA ASP A 26 21.88 -9.85 -8.00
C ASP A 26 21.49 -10.15 -6.54
N ASP A 27 20.95 -9.15 -5.84
CA ASP A 27 20.42 -9.24 -4.47
C ASP A 27 18.91 -9.59 -4.42
N ALA A 28 18.26 -9.86 -5.55
CA ALA A 28 16.82 -10.06 -5.59
C ALA A 28 16.39 -11.27 -4.74
N ILE A 29 15.44 -11.03 -3.82
CA ILE A 29 14.89 -12.05 -2.92
C ILE A 29 13.61 -12.72 -3.49
N ALA A 30 13.00 -12.12 -4.50
CA ALA A 30 11.91 -12.72 -5.29
C ALA A 30 11.73 -11.98 -6.61
N TRP A 31 11.21 -12.68 -7.62
CA TRP A 31 10.77 -12.13 -8.90
C TRP A 31 9.25 -12.04 -8.96
N MET A 32 8.74 -10.99 -9.58
CA MET A 32 7.31 -10.72 -9.69
C MET A 32 7.08 -9.72 -10.82
N ARG A 33 5.83 -9.61 -11.28
CA ARG A 33 5.43 -8.62 -12.28
C ARG A 33 5.70 -7.20 -11.73
N PRO A 34 6.23 -6.28 -12.54
CA PRO A 34 6.71 -4.99 -12.06
C PRO A 34 5.59 -4.13 -11.45
N GLU A 35 4.40 -4.14 -12.05
CA GLU A 35 3.25 -3.41 -11.53
C GLU A 35 2.76 -3.98 -10.19
N GLU A 36 2.76 -5.30 -10.01
CA GLU A 36 2.38 -5.93 -8.75
C GLU A 36 3.42 -5.63 -7.66
N LEU A 37 4.71 -5.58 -7.99
CA LEU A 37 5.76 -5.10 -7.07
C LEU A 37 5.53 -3.64 -6.69
N PHE A 38 5.18 -2.79 -7.64
CA PHE A 38 4.90 -1.38 -7.38
C PHE A 38 3.74 -1.22 -6.39
N PHE A 39 2.62 -1.92 -6.60
CA PHE A 39 1.49 -1.89 -5.67
C PHE A 39 1.85 -2.48 -4.30
N LEU A 40 2.59 -3.59 -4.27
CA LEU A 40 3.10 -4.17 -3.02
C LEU A 40 3.97 -3.16 -2.25
N GLN A 41 4.81 -2.38 -2.94
CA GLN A 41 5.62 -1.32 -2.34
C GLN A 41 4.81 -0.16 -1.76
N VAL A 42 3.66 0.16 -2.38
CA VAL A 42 2.74 1.17 -1.86
C VAL A 42 1.98 0.64 -0.64
N GLN A 43 1.55 -0.62 -0.69
CA GLN A 43 0.79 -1.29 0.39
C GLN A 43 1.65 -1.66 1.60
N GLY A 44 2.96 -1.89 1.40
CA GLY A 44 3.95 -2.14 2.45
C GLY A 44 4.07 -3.61 2.87
N SER A 45 3.07 -4.45 2.67
CA SER A 45 3.20 -5.90 2.91
C SER A 45 2.26 -6.71 2.02
N GLY A 46 2.54 -8.01 1.90
CA GLY A 46 1.69 -8.91 1.13
C GLY A 46 2.08 -10.36 1.30
N VAL A 47 1.26 -11.25 0.73
CA VAL A 47 1.55 -12.69 0.65
C VAL A 47 1.88 -13.04 -0.79
N LEU A 48 3.02 -13.69 -0.98
CA LEU A 48 3.49 -14.20 -2.25
C LEU A 48 3.16 -15.68 -2.36
N THR A 49 2.61 -16.08 -3.49
CA THR A 49 2.42 -17.49 -3.86
C THR A 49 3.39 -17.80 -4.99
N PHE A 50 4.28 -18.76 -4.77
CA PHE A 50 5.25 -19.22 -5.75
C PHE A 50 4.63 -20.30 -6.66
N GLU A 51 5.31 -20.59 -7.78
CA GLU A 51 4.84 -21.56 -8.78
C GLU A 51 4.67 -22.98 -8.20
N ASP A 52 5.45 -23.33 -7.18
CA ASP A 52 5.36 -24.60 -6.44
C ASP A 52 4.30 -24.60 -5.33
N GLY A 53 3.51 -23.53 -5.22
CA GLY A 53 2.46 -23.37 -4.22
C GLY A 53 2.96 -22.91 -2.84
N ARG A 54 4.28 -22.75 -2.62
CA ARG A 54 4.78 -22.18 -1.37
C ARG A 54 4.25 -20.76 -1.18
N ARG A 55 3.89 -20.44 0.05
CA ARG A 55 3.43 -19.11 0.46
C ARG A 55 4.44 -18.44 1.37
N MET A 56 4.84 -17.22 1.03
CA MET A 56 5.72 -16.41 1.86
C MET A 56 5.12 -15.04 2.11
N LYS A 57 5.36 -14.47 3.29
CA LYS A 57 5.02 -13.09 3.61
C LYS A 57 6.15 -12.18 3.12
N ALA A 58 5.81 -11.19 2.30
CA ALA A 58 6.67 -10.05 2.01
C ALA A 58 6.43 -8.99 3.09
N LEU A 59 7.40 -8.84 3.97
CA LEU A 59 7.34 -7.93 5.11
C LEU A 59 8.18 -6.69 4.83
N TYR A 60 7.62 -5.50 5.06
CA TYR A 60 8.33 -4.24 4.96
C TYR A 60 9.64 -4.28 5.77
N ALA A 61 10.76 -3.95 5.13
CA ALA A 61 12.06 -3.88 5.78
C ALA A 61 12.58 -2.44 5.90
N ALA A 62 12.41 -1.64 4.84
CA ALA A 62 12.82 -0.23 4.81
C ALA A 62 12.24 0.49 3.59
N ASN A 63 12.46 1.80 3.49
CA ASN A 63 12.30 2.57 2.27
C ASN A 63 13.52 3.47 2.06
N ASN A 64 13.73 3.91 0.82
CA ASN A 64 14.87 4.72 0.39
C ASN A 64 14.85 6.20 0.85
N GLY A 65 13.99 6.57 1.81
CA GLY A 65 13.90 7.95 2.33
C GLY A 65 13.29 8.97 1.37
N GLN A 66 12.96 8.59 0.13
CA GLN A 66 12.36 9.48 -0.87
C GLN A 66 10.84 9.66 -0.62
N PRO A 67 10.28 10.83 -0.97
CA PRO A 67 8.85 11.10 -0.82
C PRO A 67 8.03 10.23 -1.78
N PHE A 68 6.84 9.83 -1.34
CA PHE A 68 5.88 9.17 -2.22
C PHE A 68 5.30 10.18 -3.22
N VAL A 69 5.31 9.85 -4.49
CA VAL A 69 4.60 10.60 -5.55
C VAL A 69 3.59 9.67 -6.21
N GLY A 70 2.32 10.05 -6.18
CA GLY A 70 1.24 9.29 -6.80
C GLY A 70 1.27 9.40 -8.33
N ILE A 71 1.11 8.28 -9.02
CA ILE A 71 1.17 8.22 -10.49
C ILE A 71 -0.19 8.44 -11.18
N ALA A 72 -1.29 8.45 -10.44
CA ALA A 72 -2.64 8.58 -10.98
C ALA A 72 -2.88 9.90 -11.74
N ASN A 73 -2.48 11.04 -11.15
CA ASN A 73 -2.64 12.36 -11.77
C ASN A 73 -1.75 12.49 -13.03
N PRO A 74 -0.44 12.17 -12.98
CA PRO A 74 0.38 12.16 -14.19
C PRO A 74 -0.19 11.29 -15.32
N MET A 75 -0.69 10.09 -15.00
CA MET A 75 -1.30 9.22 -16.02
C MET A 75 -2.56 9.85 -16.64
N ARG A 76 -3.44 10.43 -15.81
CA ARG A 76 -4.63 11.16 -16.29
C ARG A 76 -4.25 12.36 -17.15
N ASP A 77 -3.29 13.16 -16.70
CA ASP A 77 -2.89 14.40 -17.37
C ASP A 77 -2.22 14.11 -18.73
N ARG A 78 -1.61 12.92 -18.87
CA ARG A 78 -1.09 12.37 -20.13
C ARG A 78 -2.16 11.67 -21.00
N GLY A 79 -3.43 11.65 -20.57
CA GLY A 79 -4.52 10.98 -21.30
C GLY A 79 -4.47 9.45 -21.28
N LEU A 80 -3.66 8.85 -20.40
CA LEU A 80 -3.50 7.39 -20.30
C LEU A 80 -4.66 6.72 -19.55
N LEU A 81 -5.37 7.50 -18.72
CA LEU A 81 -6.55 7.09 -17.97
C LEU A 81 -7.69 8.08 -18.21
N ALA A 82 -8.92 7.57 -18.30
CA ALA A 82 -10.10 8.42 -18.29
C ALA A 82 -10.21 9.20 -16.96
N ARG A 83 -10.81 10.40 -16.99
CA ARG A 83 -10.87 11.30 -15.82
C ARG A 83 -11.53 10.65 -14.59
N ASP A 84 -12.51 9.79 -14.81
CA ASP A 84 -13.25 9.03 -13.80
C ASP A 84 -12.66 7.63 -13.52
N ALA A 85 -11.60 7.24 -14.23
CA ALA A 85 -10.94 5.92 -14.14
C ALA A 85 -9.53 6.02 -13.54
N THR A 86 -9.36 6.77 -12.45
CA THR A 86 -8.08 6.90 -11.71
C THR A 86 -7.96 5.94 -10.54
N SER A 87 -8.69 4.82 -10.57
CA SER A 87 -8.62 3.79 -9.52
C SER A 87 -7.29 3.04 -9.56
N GLY A 88 -6.91 2.42 -8.44
CA GLY A 88 -5.73 1.56 -8.38
C GLY A 88 -5.79 0.42 -9.40
N GLU A 89 -6.97 -0.15 -9.63
CA GLU A 89 -7.16 -1.20 -10.62
C GLU A 89 -6.97 -0.71 -12.07
N ALA A 90 -7.48 0.48 -12.41
CA ALA A 90 -7.28 1.04 -13.75
C ALA A 90 -5.79 1.30 -14.04
N ILE A 91 -5.06 1.82 -13.05
CA ILE A 91 -3.60 2.00 -13.10
C ILE A 91 -2.91 0.64 -13.28
N ARG A 92 -3.27 -0.36 -12.46
CA ARG A 92 -2.70 -1.72 -12.52
C ARG A 92 -2.89 -2.35 -13.90
N LEU A 93 -4.09 -2.27 -14.45
CA LEU A 93 -4.43 -2.80 -15.77
C LEU A 93 -3.65 -2.08 -16.88
N TRP A 94 -3.54 -0.75 -16.83
CA TRP A 94 -2.77 0.00 -17.81
C TRP A 94 -1.28 -0.37 -17.76
N LEU A 95 -0.69 -0.45 -16.56
CA LEU A 95 0.72 -0.84 -16.40
C LEU A 95 0.96 -2.28 -16.88
N ALA A 96 0.05 -3.21 -16.56
CA ALA A 96 0.14 -4.61 -17.01
C ALA A 96 0.02 -4.77 -18.53
N ALA A 97 -0.81 -3.95 -19.18
CA ALA A 97 -0.98 -3.95 -20.64
C ALA A 97 0.21 -3.29 -21.38
N ASN A 98 0.96 -2.41 -20.71
CA ASN A 98 2.06 -1.63 -21.30
C ASN A 98 3.42 -1.95 -20.66
N ARG A 99 3.63 -3.19 -20.18
CA ARG A 99 4.89 -3.61 -19.54
C ARG A 99 6.09 -3.38 -20.48
N GLY A 100 7.19 -2.94 -19.89
CA GLY A 100 8.38 -2.50 -20.62
C GLY A 100 8.62 -0.99 -20.42
N PRO A 101 9.30 -0.32 -21.35
CA PRO A 101 9.75 1.07 -21.17
C PRO A 101 8.64 2.07 -20.79
N ALA A 102 7.42 1.90 -21.31
CA ALA A 102 6.31 2.81 -21.04
C ALA A 102 5.78 2.70 -19.59
N ALA A 103 5.52 1.48 -19.11
CA ALA A 103 5.13 1.26 -17.72
C ALA A 103 6.24 1.67 -16.74
N ASP A 104 7.49 1.36 -17.09
CA ASP A 104 8.67 1.72 -16.32
C ASP A 104 8.78 3.25 -16.13
N GLU A 105 8.63 4.03 -17.20
CA GLU A 105 8.66 5.49 -17.14
C GLU A 105 7.61 6.04 -16.15
N ILE A 106 6.39 5.52 -16.22
CA ILE A 106 5.30 5.94 -15.34
C ILE A 106 5.59 5.56 -13.88
N MET A 107 6.06 4.33 -13.60
CA MET A 107 6.37 3.91 -12.23
C MET A 107 7.53 4.72 -11.64
N ARG A 108 8.53 5.10 -12.46
CA ARG A 108 9.68 5.92 -12.05
C ARG A 108 9.33 7.36 -11.68
N LEU A 109 8.14 7.85 -12.02
CA LEU A 109 7.62 9.12 -11.49
C LEU A 109 7.48 9.11 -9.96
N ASN A 110 7.37 7.93 -9.35
CA ASN A 110 7.44 7.76 -7.91
C ASN A 110 8.88 7.44 -7.46
N PRO A 111 9.64 8.41 -6.92
CA PRO A 111 11.04 8.18 -6.54
C PRO A 111 11.17 7.25 -5.33
N ARG A 112 10.07 7.03 -4.58
CA ARG A 112 10.03 6.14 -3.43
C ARG A 112 10.15 4.67 -3.83
N TYR A 113 11.06 3.96 -3.17
CA TYR A 113 11.25 2.52 -3.28
C TYR A 113 11.18 1.88 -1.90
N ALA A 114 10.37 0.82 -1.75
CA ALA A 114 10.28 0.03 -0.52
C ALA A 114 10.99 -1.31 -0.69
N PHE A 115 11.71 -1.71 0.36
CA PHE A 115 12.47 -2.94 0.46
C PHE A 115 11.78 -3.92 1.40
N PHE A 116 11.99 -5.22 1.18
CA PHE A 116 11.27 -6.27 1.90
C PHE A 116 12.21 -7.33 2.46
N ARG A 117 11.69 -8.11 3.40
CA ARG A 117 12.24 -9.42 3.77
C ARG A 117 11.15 -10.46 3.61
N LEU A 118 11.54 -11.68 3.29
CA LEU A 118 10.62 -12.81 3.24
C LEU A 118 10.55 -13.52 4.58
N ALA A 119 9.35 -13.99 4.92
CA ALA A 119 9.12 -14.90 6.03
C ALA A 119 8.18 -16.03 5.59
N PRO A 120 8.28 -17.24 6.16
CA PRO A 120 7.30 -18.29 5.92
C PRO A 120 5.87 -17.80 6.20
N GLY A 121 4.92 -18.20 5.36
CA GLY A 121 3.50 -18.03 5.67
C GLY A 121 3.12 -18.89 6.87
N ASP A 122 2.51 -18.30 7.88
CA ASP A 122 2.02 -18.96 9.11
C ASP A 122 0.49 -19.08 9.13
N GLY A 123 -0.17 -18.76 8.02
CA GLY A 123 -1.64 -18.72 7.90
C GLY A 123 -2.32 -17.56 8.64
N ARG A 124 -1.57 -16.70 9.34
CA ARG A 124 -2.11 -15.54 10.05
C ARG A 124 -2.13 -14.31 9.14
N PRO A 125 -3.04 -13.34 9.37
CA PRO A 125 -2.99 -12.05 8.70
C PRO A 125 -1.61 -11.37 8.85
N PRO A 126 -1.25 -10.43 7.96
CA PRO A 126 -0.08 -9.58 8.15
C PRO A 126 -0.18 -8.84 9.48
N ALA A 127 0.98 -8.65 10.12
CA ALA A 127 1.09 -7.78 11.28
C ALA A 127 1.27 -6.34 10.80
N GLY A 128 0.49 -5.41 11.36
CA GLY A 128 0.68 -3.98 11.12
C GLY A 128 1.85 -3.40 11.91
N ALA A 129 2.09 -2.11 11.77
CA ALA A 129 3.11 -1.37 12.52
C ALA A 129 2.94 -1.46 14.05
N ALA A 130 1.74 -1.77 14.55
CA ALA A 130 1.51 -2.05 15.97
C ALA A 130 1.96 -3.46 16.42
N ASN A 131 2.61 -4.24 15.52
CA ASN A 131 3.09 -5.60 15.76
C ASN A 131 1.98 -6.60 16.18
N VAL A 132 0.77 -6.38 15.70
CA VAL A 132 -0.39 -7.28 15.89
C VAL A 132 -1.03 -7.63 14.54
N PRO A 133 -1.62 -8.83 14.39
CA PRO A 133 -2.34 -9.21 13.17
C PRO A 133 -3.48 -8.24 12.85
N LEU A 134 -3.66 -7.92 11.58
CA LEU A 134 -4.70 -7.02 11.11
C LEU A 134 -6.02 -7.79 10.86
N PRO A 135 -7.09 -7.57 11.67
CA PRO A 135 -8.40 -8.12 11.37
C PRO A 135 -9.02 -7.43 10.14
N ALA A 136 -9.39 -8.23 9.14
CA ALA A 136 -10.01 -7.74 7.90
C ALA A 136 -11.28 -6.93 8.18
N GLY A 137 -11.36 -5.75 7.57
CA GLY A 137 -12.45 -4.79 7.74
C GLY A 137 -12.51 -4.11 9.10
N ARG A 138 -11.58 -4.39 10.02
CA ARG A 138 -11.60 -3.91 11.42
C ARG A 138 -10.29 -3.23 11.85
N ALA A 139 -9.29 -3.16 10.98
CA ALA A 139 -8.05 -2.43 11.23
C ALA A 139 -7.92 -1.25 10.27
N ILE A 140 -7.36 -0.15 10.78
CA ILE A 140 -7.00 1.02 9.97
C ILE A 140 -5.53 1.38 10.16
N ALA A 141 -4.90 1.81 9.07
CA ALA A 141 -3.68 2.61 9.14
C ALA A 141 -4.02 4.07 9.39
N VAL A 142 -3.25 4.73 10.26
CA VAL A 142 -3.44 6.12 10.68
C VAL A 142 -2.11 6.88 10.70
N ASP A 143 -2.18 8.21 10.81
CA ASP A 143 -1.01 9.05 11.11
C ASP A 143 -0.66 8.97 12.61
N PRO A 144 0.50 8.40 13.00
CA PRO A 144 0.88 8.24 14.41
C PRO A 144 1.13 9.56 15.13
N ALA A 145 1.32 10.67 14.40
CA ALA A 145 1.41 12.01 15.00
C ALA A 145 0.08 12.49 15.59
N HIS A 146 -1.04 11.91 15.15
CA HIS A 146 -2.40 12.29 15.58
C HIS A 146 -3.12 11.18 16.35
N HIS A 147 -2.79 9.92 16.09
CA HIS A 147 -3.53 8.76 16.59
C HIS A 147 -2.57 7.70 17.14
N ALA A 148 -2.75 7.33 18.42
CA ALA A 148 -1.97 6.25 19.03
C ALA A 148 -2.48 4.88 18.56
N TYR A 149 -1.56 3.93 18.39
CA TYR A 149 -1.92 2.53 18.14
C TYR A 149 -2.75 1.96 19.29
N GLY A 150 -3.66 1.05 18.95
CA GLY A 150 -4.63 0.45 19.88
C GLY A 150 -5.87 1.33 20.14
N GLY A 151 -5.89 2.57 19.63
CA GLY A 151 -7.08 3.41 19.70
C GLY A 151 -8.26 2.80 18.94
N PHE A 152 -9.46 2.87 19.51
CA PHE A 152 -10.71 2.47 18.86
C PHE A 152 -11.40 3.66 18.22
N TYR A 153 -11.94 3.44 17.03
CA TYR A 153 -12.59 4.46 16.23
C TYR A 153 -13.88 3.93 15.61
N TRP A 154 -14.90 4.75 15.57
CA TRP A 154 -16.01 4.59 14.64
C TRP A 154 -15.69 5.39 13.38
N ILE A 155 -15.66 4.71 12.23
CA ILE A 155 -15.61 5.38 10.92
C ILE A 155 -17.02 5.45 10.34
N ASP A 156 -17.35 6.61 9.78
CA ASP A 156 -18.54 6.86 8.96
C ASP A 156 -18.06 7.49 7.65
N ALA A 157 -17.88 6.64 6.64
CA ALA A 157 -17.43 7.06 5.32
C ALA A 157 -18.57 6.90 4.29
N GLU A 158 -18.79 7.94 3.50
CA GLU A 158 -19.87 8.01 2.50
C GLU A 158 -19.41 8.81 1.25
N ALA A 159 -20.31 9.05 0.31
CA ALA A 159 -20.04 9.81 -0.92
C ALA A 159 -18.83 9.25 -1.71
N PRO A 160 -18.93 8.01 -2.25
CA PRO A 160 -17.85 7.40 -3.01
C PRO A 160 -17.48 8.23 -4.24
N LEU A 161 -16.18 8.41 -4.48
CA LEU A 161 -15.66 9.12 -5.65
C LEU A 161 -15.27 8.19 -6.81
N LEU A 162 -15.25 6.88 -6.60
CA LEU A 162 -14.84 5.89 -7.59
C LEU A 162 -16.01 5.03 -8.05
N LYS A 163 -16.06 4.73 -9.35
CA LYS A 163 -17.08 3.87 -9.95
C LYS A 163 -17.05 2.46 -9.35
N GLY A 164 -18.22 1.94 -9.03
CA GLY A 164 -18.38 0.60 -8.47
C GLY A 164 -17.91 0.46 -7.02
N ALA A 165 -17.64 1.57 -6.32
CA ALA A 165 -17.34 1.55 -4.89
C ALA A 165 -18.58 1.17 -4.07
N PHE A 166 -18.35 0.51 -2.92
CA PHE A 166 -19.40 0.25 -1.95
C PHE A 166 -19.94 1.59 -1.40
N PRO A 167 -21.26 1.76 -1.18
CA PRO A 167 -21.85 3.07 -0.92
C PRO A 167 -21.36 3.72 0.39
N THR A 168 -21.20 2.93 1.47
CA THR A 168 -20.78 3.46 2.78
C THR A 168 -19.93 2.48 3.59
N TYR A 169 -19.01 3.01 4.40
CA TYR A 169 -18.27 2.24 5.41
C TYR A 169 -18.57 2.80 6.80
N ARG A 170 -19.44 2.11 7.54
CA ARG A 170 -19.86 2.47 8.91
C ARG A 170 -19.52 1.34 9.87
N ARG A 171 -18.43 1.49 10.63
CA ARG A 171 -17.92 0.39 11.45
C ARG A 171 -16.95 0.82 12.55
N LEU A 172 -16.93 0.03 13.62
CA LEU A 172 -15.87 0.04 14.63
C LEU A 172 -14.58 -0.56 14.05
N VAL A 173 -13.48 0.14 14.22
CA VAL A 173 -12.12 -0.24 13.79
C VAL A 173 -11.09 0.10 14.87
N ALA A 174 -9.93 -0.55 14.81
CA ALA A 174 -8.77 -0.25 15.64
C ALA A 174 -7.61 0.33 14.80
N ALA A 175 -6.90 1.32 15.35
CA ALA A 175 -5.67 1.85 14.76
C ALA A 175 -4.51 0.89 15.05
N LEU A 176 -4.13 0.08 14.05
CA LEU A 176 -3.15 -1.00 14.22
C LEU A 176 -1.98 -0.91 13.24
N ASP A 177 -1.98 0.08 12.36
CA ASP A 177 -0.97 0.22 11.32
C ASP A 177 -0.70 1.69 10.98
N THR A 178 0.31 1.93 10.15
CA THR A 178 0.59 3.22 9.56
C THR A 178 1.15 3.07 8.15
N GLY A 179 1.05 4.13 7.35
CA GLY A 179 1.64 4.19 6.02
C GLY A 179 2.19 5.57 5.71
N GLY A 180 3.24 5.63 4.89
CA GLY A 180 3.89 6.90 4.55
C GLY A 180 2.96 7.92 3.89
N ALA A 181 1.94 7.45 3.15
CA ALA A 181 0.92 8.28 2.51
C ALA A 181 -0.29 8.60 3.41
N ILE A 182 -0.33 8.06 4.63
CA ILE A 182 -1.45 8.22 5.56
C ILE A 182 -1.09 9.36 6.51
N LYS A 183 -1.55 10.57 6.15
CA LYS A 183 -1.20 11.81 6.83
C LYS A 183 -2.41 12.65 7.23
N GLY A 184 -2.30 13.30 8.38
CA GLY A 184 -3.29 14.22 8.92
C GLY A 184 -4.29 13.59 9.90
N PRO A 185 -5.10 14.43 10.55
CA PRO A 185 -5.94 14.02 11.68
C PRO A 185 -7.19 13.24 11.27
N VAL A 186 -7.72 13.44 10.06
CA VAL A 186 -8.92 12.74 9.55
C VAL A 186 -8.57 12.02 8.25
N ARG A 187 -7.67 11.04 8.38
CA ARG A 187 -7.24 10.14 7.30
C ARG A 187 -7.06 8.75 7.87
N ALA A 188 -7.78 7.79 7.31
CA ALA A 188 -7.66 6.37 7.64
C ALA A 188 -7.55 5.56 6.36
N ASP A 189 -6.78 4.48 6.39
CA ASP A 189 -6.73 3.48 5.32
C ASP A 189 -7.24 2.15 5.87
N LEU A 190 -8.34 1.65 5.30
CA LEU A 190 -9.06 0.50 5.82
C LEU A 190 -8.46 -0.80 5.29
N TYR A 191 -7.95 -1.63 6.19
CA TYR A 191 -7.48 -2.96 5.84
C TYR A 191 -8.68 -3.87 5.55
N LEU A 192 -8.84 -4.32 4.30
CA LEU A 192 -9.97 -5.16 3.87
C LEU A 192 -9.67 -6.67 3.84
N GLY A 193 -8.43 -7.07 4.10
CA GLY A 193 -8.01 -8.47 4.10
C GLY A 193 -7.02 -8.81 2.99
N GLU A 194 -6.86 -10.11 2.75
CA GLU A 194 -5.94 -10.66 1.76
C GLU A 194 -6.68 -11.14 0.51
N GLY A 195 -5.97 -11.21 -0.62
CA GLY A 195 -6.46 -11.81 -1.86
C GLY A 195 -7.12 -10.83 -2.82
N GLY A 196 -7.43 -11.32 -4.03
CA GLY A 196 -7.89 -10.50 -5.14
C GLY A 196 -9.20 -9.75 -4.87
N ALA A 197 -10.15 -10.36 -4.14
CA ALA A 197 -11.40 -9.72 -3.79
C ALA A 197 -11.20 -8.52 -2.84
N ALA A 198 -10.38 -8.69 -1.80
CA ALA A 198 -10.04 -7.61 -0.87
C ALA A 198 -9.29 -6.48 -1.58
N GLY A 199 -8.34 -6.82 -2.46
CA GLY A 199 -7.62 -5.82 -3.28
C GLY A 199 -8.53 -5.05 -4.23
N ALA A 200 -9.46 -5.73 -4.89
CA ALA A 200 -10.43 -5.10 -5.80
C ALA A 200 -11.41 -4.17 -5.06
N GLU A 201 -11.81 -4.51 -3.84
CA GLU A 201 -12.59 -3.60 -2.99
C GLU A 201 -11.74 -2.41 -2.53
N ALA A 202 -10.54 -2.66 -1.99
CA ALA A 202 -9.62 -1.63 -1.50
C ALA A 202 -9.29 -0.58 -2.56
N GLY A 203 -9.07 -1.01 -3.80
CA GLY A 203 -8.79 -0.11 -4.94
C GLY A 203 -9.94 0.83 -5.32
N ARG A 204 -11.15 0.63 -4.75
CA ARG A 204 -12.34 1.47 -4.95
C ARG A 204 -12.72 2.28 -3.71
N VAL A 205 -12.00 2.15 -2.59
CA VAL A 205 -12.26 2.94 -1.38
C VAL A 205 -11.70 4.34 -1.58
N ARG A 206 -12.58 5.31 -1.76
CA ARG A 206 -12.28 6.73 -1.76
C ARG A 206 -13.55 7.49 -1.43
N HIS A 207 -13.70 7.80 -0.14
CA HIS A 207 -14.93 8.30 0.45
C HIS A 207 -14.64 9.52 1.31
N THR A 208 -15.65 10.38 1.47
CA THR A 208 -15.64 11.41 2.50
C THR A 208 -15.74 10.74 3.86
N LEU A 209 -14.79 11.01 4.75
CA LEU A 209 -14.66 10.33 6.04
C LEU A 209 -15.02 11.25 7.21
N ARG A 210 -15.91 10.77 8.08
CA ARG A 210 -16.03 11.21 9.49
C ARG A 210 -15.43 10.13 10.39
N MET A 211 -14.63 10.54 11.36
CA MET A 211 -13.90 9.62 12.23
C MET A 211 -14.09 10.04 13.69
N PHE A 212 -14.58 9.13 14.51
CA PHE A 212 -14.91 9.37 15.91
C PHE A 212 -14.02 8.47 16.77
N ARG A 213 -13.20 9.07 17.63
CA ARG A 213 -12.37 8.31 18.58
C ARG A 213 -13.23 7.87 19.76
N LEU A 214 -13.23 6.58 20.07
CA LEU A 214 -13.88 6.04 21.25
C LEU A 214 -12.85 6.03 22.39
N VAL A 215 -13.08 6.90 23.38
CA VAL A 215 -12.21 7.01 24.56
C VAL A 215 -12.83 6.18 25.68
N PRO A 216 -12.12 5.17 26.22
CA PRO A 216 -12.63 4.40 27.34
C PRO A 216 -12.83 5.32 28.54
N TYR A 217 -14.01 5.21 29.17
CA TYR A 217 -14.26 5.84 30.47
C TYR A 217 -13.41 5.12 31.52
N ARG A 218 -12.79 5.88 32.42
CA ARG A 218 -12.01 5.35 33.54
C ARG A 218 -12.81 5.44 34.83
#